data_AF-A0A919S5E8-F1
#
_entry.id   AF-A0A919S5E8-F1
#
_cell.length_a   1.000
_cell.length_b   1.000
_cell.length_c   1.000
_cell.angle_alpha   90.00
_cell.angle_beta   90.00
_cell.angle_gamma   90.00
#
_symmetry.space_group_name_H-M   'P 1'
#
loop_
_entity.id
_entity.type
_entity.pdbx_description
1 polymer ?
#
loop_
_entity_poly.entity_id
_entity_poly.type
_entity_poly.pdbx_seq_one_letter_code
_entity_poly.pdbx_strand_id
1 'polypeptide(L)'
;MSPTFADVVDVDCSPSGTRASATQLTVQRDGVHIRVQNTSGSSGVYLNYRYGEGMGEGGGQPVGSGTLLVLPLAPGPVQLHCSYDQSTREDRPVSIDLLDPDRSWRTGALAALGCPPPEKSLVDWIYRPGSGSTADAALAALTAQLDEPSPWRHVREGYEAAARQTYVLMRAGQPWATVSVTRSAADSYQASLGSLCSAGRVTAR
;
A
#
# COMPACT_ATOMS: atom_id res chain seq x y z
N MET A 1 -23.26 -18.25 -8.77
CA MET A 1 -22.09 -18.11 -9.66
C MET A 1 -20.87 -18.53 -8.86
N SER A 2 -20.06 -19.45 -9.37
CA SER A 2 -18.82 -19.85 -8.73
C SER A 2 -17.78 -18.73 -8.89
N PRO A 3 -16.94 -18.46 -7.89
CA PRO A 3 -15.90 -17.44 -8.01
C PRO A 3 -14.88 -17.83 -9.09
N THR A 4 -14.40 -16.83 -9.83
CA THR A 4 -13.29 -16.96 -10.79
C THR A 4 -12.00 -16.61 -10.06
N PHE A 5 -10.99 -17.48 -10.15
CA PHE A 5 -9.65 -17.25 -9.60
C PHE A 5 -8.71 -16.78 -10.70
N ALA A 6 -7.87 -15.79 -10.41
CA ALA A 6 -6.83 -15.31 -11.31
C ALA A 6 -5.53 -15.02 -10.53
N ASP A 7 -4.41 -15.00 -11.25
CA ASP A 7 -3.10 -14.56 -10.72
C ASP A 7 -2.85 -13.07 -10.99
N VAL A 8 -3.60 -12.49 -11.94
CA VAL A 8 -3.68 -11.06 -12.24
C VAL A 8 -5.15 -10.72 -12.42
N VAL A 9 -5.64 -9.69 -11.73
CA VAL A 9 -7.00 -9.18 -11.95
C VAL A 9 -6.96 -8.02 -12.94
N ASP A 10 -7.80 -8.09 -13.97
CA ASP A 10 -8.00 -6.96 -14.87
C ASP A 10 -9.09 -6.06 -14.28
N VAL A 11 -8.77 -4.78 -14.10
CA VAL A 11 -9.68 -3.75 -13.62
C VAL A 11 -9.93 -2.75 -14.74
N ASP A 12 -11.19 -2.55 -15.08
CA ASP A 12 -11.63 -1.58 -16.09
C ASP A 12 -12.19 -0.33 -15.40
N CYS A 13 -11.52 0.81 -15.64
CA CYS A 13 -12.01 2.13 -15.31
C CYS A 13 -12.78 2.68 -16.51
N SER A 14 -14.10 2.55 -16.48
CA SER A 14 -15.00 2.91 -17.58
C SER A 14 -15.95 4.04 -17.19
N PRO A 15 -16.63 4.70 -18.16
CA PRO A 15 -17.67 5.69 -17.83
C PRO A 15 -18.85 5.09 -17.06
N SER A 16 -19.03 3.76 -17.12
CA SER A 16 -20.08 3.04 -16.40
C SER A 16 -19.70 2.67 -14.95
N GLY A 17 -18.48 3.02 -14.54
CA GLY A 17 -17.91 2.69 -13.25
C GLY A 17 -16.80 1.65 -13.35
N THR A 18 -16.26 1.30 -12.18
CA THR A 18 -15.18 0.32 -12.02
C THR A 18 -15.71 -1.11 -12.15
N ARG A 19 -14.98 -1.96 -12.86
CA ARG A 19 -15.26 -3.40 -12.96
C ARG A 19 -13.97 -4.20 -12.75
N ALA A 20 -14.10 -5.38 -12.17
CA ALA A 20 -13.01 -6.34 -12.02
C ALA A 20 -13.34 -7.66 -12.74
N SER A 21 -12.35 -8.29 -13.38
CA SER A 21 -12.54 -9.57 -14.10
C SER A 21 -12.74 -10.77 -13.17
N ALA A 22 -12.38 -10.64 -11.89
CA ALA A 22 -12.48 -11.67 -10.88
C ALA A 22 -12.89 -11.06 -9.53
N THR A 23 -13.57 -11.86 -8.70
CA THR A 23 -13.91 -11.51 -7.31
C THR A 23 -12.98 -12.15 -6.29
N GLN A 24 -12.11 -13.07 -6.73
CA GLN A 24 -11.06 -13.67 -5.91
C GLN A 24 -9.74 -13.64 -6.68
N LEU A 25 -8.64 -13.39 -5.97
CA LEU A 25 -7.31 -13.33 -6.55
C LEU A 25 -6.32 -14.09 -5.67
N THR A 26 -5.51 -14.95 -6.27
CA THR A 26 -4.37 -15.57 -5.60
C THR A 26 -3.21 -14.58 -5.59
N VAL A 27 -2.73 -14.22 -4.41
CA VAL A 27 -1.63 -13.26 -4.26
C VAL A 27 -0.29 -13.94 -4.58
N GLN A 28 0.59 -13.21 -5.26
CA GLN A 28 1.93 -13.67 -5.61
C GLN A 28 2.95 -13.25 -4.54
N ARG A 29 4.17 -13.79 -4.61
CA ARG A 29 5.23 -13.57 -3.61
C ARG A 29 5.70 -12.12 -3.50
N ASP A 30 5.45 -11.30 -4.50
CA ASP A 30 5.76 -9.87 -4.58
C ASP A 30 4.54 -8.97 -4.39
N GLY A 31 3.33 -9.53 -4.32
CA GLY A 31 2.09 -8.81 -4.02
C GLY A 31 0.93 -9.14 -4.95
N VAL A 32 -0.04 -8.22 -4.96
CA VAL A 32 -1.29 -8.31 -5.72
C VAL A 32 -1.06 -7.69 -7.10
N HIS A 33 -1.20 -8.50 -8.15
CA HIS A 33 -1.03 -8.04 -9.52
C HIS A 33 -2.36 -7.57 -10.09
N ILE A 34 -2.41 -6.30 -10.47
CA ILE A 34 -3.60 -5.66 -11.05
C ILE A 34 -3.22 -5.04 -12.38
N ARG A 35 -3.91 -5.43 -13.45
CA ARG A 35 -3.81 -4.74 -14.73
C ARG A 35 -4.98 -3.80 -14.87
N VAL A 36 -4.72 -2.52 -15.08
CA VAL A 36 -5.76 -1.51 -15.23
C VAL A 36 -5.92 -1.14 -16.70
N GLN A 37 -7.16 -1.15 -17.16
CA GLN A 37 -7.58 -0.60 -18.45
C GLN A 37 -8.37 0.68 -18.17
N ASN A 38 -7.89 1.80 -18.70
CA ASN A 38 -8.65 3.04 -18.68
C ASN A 38 -9.39 3.16 -20.01
N THR A 39 -10.69 2.88 -19.97
CA THR A 39 -11.61 3.02 -21.11
C THR A 39 -12.56 4.21 -20.94
N SER A 40 -12.39 5.01 -19.87
CA SER A 40 -13.24 6.17 -19.59
C SER A 40 -13.05 7.32 -20.55
N GLY A 41 -11.88 7.41 -21.20
CA GLY A 41 -11.47 8.54 -22.02
C GLY A 41 -10.93 9.72 -21.22
N SER A 42 -10.94 9.65 -19.89
CA SER A 42 -10.37 10.68 -19.01
C SER A 42 -8.87 10.50 -18.81
N SER A 43 -8.15 11.62 -18.66
CA SER A 43 -6.77 11.63 -18.16
C SER A 43 -6.75 11.74 -16.63
N GLY A 44 -5.60 11.44 -16.00
CA GLY A 44 -5.43 11.60 -14.55
C GLY A 44 -6.29 10.66 -13.71
N VAL A 45 -6.58 9.46 -14.21
CA VAL A 45 -7.34 8.42 -13.49
C VAL A 45 -6.47 7.80 -12.41
N TYR A 46 -7.09 7.50 -11.26
CA TYR A 46 -6.44 6.77 -10.17
C TYR A 46 -7.19 5.46 -9.91
N LEU A 47 -6.44 4.38 -9.67
CA LEU A 47 -6.97 3.20 -9.00
C LEU A 47 -6.77 3.40 -7.49
N ASN A 48 -7.87 3.59 -6.79
CA ASN A 48 -7.91 3.63 -5.34
C ASN A 48 -8.24 2.24 -4.80
N TYR A 49 -7.66 1.94 -3.65
CA TYR A 49 -7.90 0.69 -2.94
C TYR A 49 -8.11 0.96 -1.46
N ARG A 50 -9.01 0.19 -0.85
CA ARG A 50 -9.24 0.18 0.60
C ARG A 50 -9.23 -1.25 1.12
N TYR A 51 -8.72 -1.45 2.33
CA TYR A 51 -8.63 -2.78 2.94
C TYR A 51 -8.68 -2.69 4.48
N GLY A 52 -8.59 -3.85 5.14
CA GLY A 52 -8.61 -3.94 6.61
C GLY A 52 -10.00 -3.84 7.24
N GLU A 53 -10.10 -4.15 8.53
CA GLU A 53 -11.36 -4.08 9.28
C GLU A 53 -11.99 -2.67 9.25
N GLY A 54 -13.22 -2.56 8.73
CA GLY A 54 -13.94 -1.29 8.62
C GLY A 54 -13.44 -0.34 7.52
N MET A 55 -12.47 -0.78 6.70
CA MET A 55 -11.99 -0.16 5.44
C MET A 55 -11.66 1.34 5.50
N GLY A 56 -11.02 1.74 6.60
CA GLY A 56 -10.39 3.04 6.81
C GLY A 56 -8.93 3.11 6.33
N GLU A 57 -8.35 2.01 5.86
CA GLU A 57 -7.01 1.94 5.28
C GLU A 57 -7.10 1.94 3.75
N GLY A 58 -6.16 2.62 3.08
CA GLY A 58 -6.17 2.66 1.63
C GLY A 58 -5.06 3.48 1.02
N GLY A 59 -5.10 3.58 -0.30
CA GLY A 59 -4.19 4.37 -1.10
C GLY A 59 -4.72 4.54 -2.52
N GLY A 60 -3.98 5.29 -3.33
CA GLY A 60 -4.31 5.50 -4.73
C GLY A 60 -3.05 5.52 -5.59
N GLN A 61 -3.13 4.95 -6.79
CA GLN A 61 -2.07 4.99 -7.78
C GLN A 61 -2.60 5.60 -9.08
N PRO A 62 -1.87 6.53 -9.72
CA PRO A 62 -2.25 7.02 -11.03
C PRO A 62 -2.15 5.88 -12.06
N VAL A 63 -3.14 5.79 -12.94
CA VAL A 63 -3.28 4.70 -13.90
C VAL A 63 -3.68 5.20 -15.29
N GLY A 64 -3.12 4.55 -16.30
CA GLY A 64 -3.56 4.63 -17.70
C GLY A 64 -4.00 3.27 -18.24
N SER A 65 -4.33 3.22 -19.52
CA SER A 65 -4.67 1.96 -20.19
C SER A 65 -3.45 1.04 -20.30
N GLY A 66 -3.61 -0.23 -19.91
CA GLY A 66 -2.53 -1.23 -19.87
C GLY A 66 -1.58 -1.14 -18.68
N THR A 67 -1.87 -0.30 -17.68
CA THR A 67 -1.00 -0.15 -16.50
C THR A 67 -0.97 -1.44 -15.69
N LEU A 68 0.22 -1.97 -15.38
CA LEU A 68 0.38 -3.09 -14.44
C LEU A 68 0.86 -2.56 -13.09
N LEU A 69 0.12 -2.88 -12.04
CA LEU A 69 0.42 -2.54 -10.66
C LEU A 69 0.71 -3.80 -9.87
N VAL A 70 1.70 -3.73 -8.97
CA VAL A 70 1.95 -4.75 -7.94
C VAL A 70 1.75 -4.07 -6.59
N LEU A 71 0.64 -4.37 -5.93
CA LEU A 71 0.26 -3.72 -4.68
C LEU A 71 0.59 -4.62 -3.47
N PRO A 72 1.21 -4.08 -2.42
CA PRO A 72 1.56 -4.84 -1.21
C PRO A 72 0.37 -4.91 -0.23
N LEU A 73 -0.76 -5.48 -0.67
CA LEU A 73 -2.00 -5.58 0.12
C LEU A 73 -2.04 -6.90 0.90
N ALA A 74 -2.48 -6.84 2.15
CA ALA A 74 -2.65 -8.02 2.99
C ALA A 74 -3.74 -8.96 2.41
N PRO A 75 -3.67 -10.28 2.68
CA PRO A 75 -4.75 -11.20 2.36
C PRO A 75 -6.07 -10.81 3.04
N GLY A 76 -7.20 -11.12 2.39
CA GLY A 76 -8.54 -10.76 2.85
C GLY A 76 -9.28 -9.79 1.90
N PRO A 77 -10.41 -9.20 2.37
CA PRO A 77 -11.25 -8.38 1.52
C PRO A 77 -10.62 -7.01 1.21
N VAL A 78 -10.66 -6.65 -0.07
CA VAL A 78 -10.21 -5.36 -0.60
C VAL A 78 -11.30 -4.74 -1.46
N GLN A 79 -11.46 -3.42 -1.35
CA GLN A 79 -12.30 -2.63 -2.23
C GLN A 79 -11.44 -1.86 -3.22
N LEU A 80 -11.73 -1.99 -4.51
CA LEU A 80 -11.11 -1.22 -5.58
C LEU A 80 -12.14 -0.26 -6.18
N HIS A 81 -11.72 0.96 -6.51
CA HIS A 81 -12.52 1.90 -7.27
C HIS A 81 -11.62 2.85 -8.06
N CYS A 82 -12.06 3.20 -9.24
CA CYS A 82 -11.43 4.24 -10.03
C CYS A 82 -11.96 5.60 -9.60
N SER A 83 -11.09 6.60 -9.69
CA SER A 83 -11.51 8.00 -9.55
C SER A 83 -10.97 8.84 -10.69
N TYR A 84 -11.72 9.89 -10.99
CA TYR A 84 -11.45 10.83 -12.07
C TYR A 84 -11.26 12.22 -11.46
N ASP A 85 -10.32 13.00 -12.00
CA ASP A 85 -10.00 14.37 -11.55
C ASP A 85 -9.52 14.47 -10.09
N GLN A 86 -8.28 14.03 -9.83
CA GLN A 86 -7.60 14.15 -8.52
C GLN A 86 -8.41 13.60 -7.35
N SER A 87 -9.02 12.42 -7.52
CA SER A 87 -9.71 11.69 -6.44
C SER A 87 -11.02 12.32 -5.95
N THR A 88 -11.56 13.34 -6.62
CA THR A 88 -12.78 14.03 -6.16
C THR A 88 -14.08 13.34 -6.60
N ARG A 89 -14.01 12.51 -7.63
CA ARG A 89 -15.14 11.70 -8.12
C ARG A 89 -14.78 10.23 -8.09
N GLU A 90 -15.25 9.52 -7.08
CA GLU A 90 -15.01 8.09 -6.88
C GLU A 90 -16.17 7.26 -7.43
N ASP A 91 -15.83 6.21 -8.18
CA ASP A 91 -16.78 5.17 -8.55
C ASP A 91 -17.23 4.36 -7.33
N ARG A 92 -18.35 3.65 -7.48
CA ARG A 92 -18.73 2.64 -6.49
C ARG A 92 -17.64 1.56 -6.40
N PRO A 93 -17.22 1.17 -5.18
CA PRO A 93 -16.20 0.14 -5.02
C PRO A 93 -16.68 -1.24 -5.46
N VAL A 94 -15.75 -1.99 -6.06
CA VAL A 94 -15.86 -3.42 -6.31
C VAL A 94 -15.01 -4.17 -5.29
N SER A 95 -15.57 -5.25 -4.73
CA SER A 95 -14.87 -6.06 -3.74
C SER A 95 -14.14 -7.23 -4.41
N ILE A 96 -12.91 -7.45 -3.98
CA ILE A 96 -12.09 -8.62 -4.33
C ILE A 96 -11.59 -9.23 -3.04
N ASP A 97 -11.63 -10.56 -2.95
CA ASP A 97 -11.05 -11.32 -1.86
C ASP A 97 -9.65 -11.82 -2.24
N LEU A 98 -8.64 -11.44 -1.45
CA LEU A 98 -7.25 -11.77 -1.70
C LEU A 98 -6.86 -13.03 -0.93
N LEU A 99 -6.37 -14.04 -1.64
CA LEU A 99 -6.01 -15.34 -1.09
C LEU A 99 -4.50 -15.54 -1.15
N ASP A 100 -3.88 -15.85 -0.02
CA ASP A 100 -2.45 -16.16 0.07
C ASP A 100 -2.25 -17.62 0.53
N PRO A 101 -2.46 -18.60 -0.39
CA PRO A 101 -2.36 -20.01 -0.05
C PRO A 101 -0.94 -20.41 0.40
N ASP A 102 0.07 -19.72 -0.12
CA ASP A 102 1.48 -19.95 0.19
C ASP A 102 1.89 -19.34 1.54
N ARG A 103 1.02 -18.53 2.17
CA ARG A 103 1.30 -17.79 3.42
C ARG A 103 2.57 -16.95 3.31
N SER A 104 2.76 -16.32 2.15
CA SER A 104 3.91 -15.47 1.85
C SER A 104 3.86 -14.14 2.60
N TRP A 105 2.67 -13.69 3.02
CA TRP A 105 2.49 -12.48 3.81
C TRP A 105 3.13 -12.62 5.19
N ARG A 106 4.15 -11.80 5.45
CA ARG A 106 4.80 -11.74 6.77
C ARG A 106 4.10 -10.72 7.63
N THR A 107 3.83 -11.11 8.87
CA THR A 107 3.21 -10.21 9.82
C THR A 107 3.66 -10.44 11.25
N GLY A 108 3.36 -9.47 12.12
CA GLY A 108 3.65 -9.52 13.55
C GLY A 108 4.93 -8.80 13.96
N ALA A 109 5.73 -8.32 13.00
CA ALA A 109 6.91 -7.52 13.32
C ALA A 109 6.51 -6.18 13.94
N LEU A 110 5.44 -5.56 13.44
CA LEU A 110 4.87 -4.34 14.03
C LEU A 110 4.04 -4.63 15.28
N ALA A 111 3.37 -5.77 15.36
CA ALA A 111 2.64 -6.18 16.57
C ALA A 111 3.59 -6.38 17.77
N ALA A 112 4.78 -6.91 17.54
CA ALA A 112 5.84 -7.01 18.56
C ALA A 112 6.31 -5.64 19.09
N LEU A 113 5.98 -4.54 18.41
CA LEU A 113 6.26 -3.16 18.83
C LEU A 113 5.08 -2.52 19.57
N GLY A 114 4.06 -3.32 19.94
CA GLY A 114 2.89 -2.84 20.66
C GLY A 114 1.79 -2.27 19.78
N CYS A 115 1.89 -2.42 18.45
CA CYS A 115 0.76 -2.09 17.58
C CYS A 115 -0.34 -3.17 17.68
N PRO A 116 -1.64 -2.78 17.75
CA PRO A 116 -2.75 -3.72 17.56
C PRO A 116 -2.66 -4.40 16.19
N PRO A 117 -3.42 -5.48 15.91
CA PRO A 117 -3.20 -6.34 14.75
C PRO A 117 -2.92 -5.60 13.43
N PRO A 118 -2.04 -6.20 12.62
CA PRO A 118 -1.04 -5.60 11.71
C PRO A 118 -1.58 -4.83 10.50
N GLU A 119 -2.89 -4.89 10.29
CA GLU A 119 -3.67 -4.26 9.21
C GLU A 119 -3.35 -2.76 9.16
N LYS A 120 -3.21 -2.18 10.34
CA LYS A 120 -3.05 -0.78 10.72
C LYS A 120 -1.67 -0.17 10.48
N SER A 121 -0.99 -0.60 9.43
CA SER A 121 0.39 -0.18 9.16
C SER A 121 0.49 0.51 7.82
N LEU A 122 -0.18 1.66 7.70
CA LEU A 122 -0.06 2.52 6.53
C LEU A 122 0.46 3.92 6.83
N VAL A 123 1.23 4.38 5.85
CA VAL A 123 1.64 5.76 5.65
C VAL A 123 0.40 6.55 5.25
N ASP A 124 -0.22 7.20 6.22
CA ASP A 124 -1.43 7.99 5.99
C ASP A 124 -1.12 9.43 5.50
N TRP A 125 0.16 9.87 5.55
CA TRP A 125 0.54 11.23 5.18
C TRP A 125 1.95 11.30 4.56
N ILE A 126 2.08 11.80 3.33
CA ILE A 126 3.39 12.05 2.69
C ILE A 126 3.97 13.35 3.25
N TYR A 127 4.87 13.25 4.24
CA TYR A 127 5.82 14.33 4.53
C TYR A 127 7.04 14.14 3.63
N ARG A 128 7.23 15.07 2.67
CA ARG A 128 8.38 15.25 1.77
C ARG A 128 9.25 13.98 1.56
N PRO A 129 9.04 13.23 0.46
CA PRO A 129 9.71 11.95 0.28
C PRO A 129 11.23 12.15 0.22
N GLY A 130 11.97 11.30 0.95
CA GLY A 130 13.40 11.13 0.71
C GLY A 130 13.60 10.35 -0.58
N SER A 131 14.59 10.71 -1.39
CA SER A 131 14.90 9.99 -2.63
C SER A 131 16.37 9.58 -2.68
N GLY A 132 16.64 8.46 -3.33
CA GLY A 132 18.00 7.94 -3.46
C GLY A 132 18.09 6.78 -4.44
N SER A 133 19.32 6.45 -4.85
CA SER A 133 19.60 5.29 -5.69
C SER A 133 19.55 3.95 -4.94
N THR A 134 19.46 3.98 -3.61
CA THR A 134 19.26 2.82 -2.74
C THR A 134 18.20 3.12 -1.70
N ALA A 135 17.64 2.08 -1.08
CA ALA A 135 16.70 2.22 0.02
C ALA A 135 17.30 3.01 1.20
N ASP A 136 18.55 2.72 1.57
CA ASP A 136 19.26 3.44 2.63
C ASP A 136 19.52 4.90 2.29
N ALA A 137 19.83 5.22 1.02
CA ALA A 137 20.00 6.60 0.58
C ALA A 137 18.68 7.39 0.64
N ALA A 138 17.56 6.77 0.24
CA ALA A 138 16.24 7.38 0.36
C ALA A 138 15.85 7.61 1.83
N LEU A 139 16.14 6.65 2.72
CA LEU A 139 15.92 6.78 4.17
C LEU A 139 16.80 7.87 4.79
N ALA A 140 18.07 7.93 4.44
CA ALA A 140 18.97 8.99 4.88
C ALA A 140 18.47 10.37 4.44
N ALA A 141 18.04 10.50 3.18
CA ALA A 141 17.46 11.74 2.67
C ALA A 141 16.13 12.14 3.36
N LEU A 142 15.31 11.16 3.76
CA LEU A 142 14.09 11.41 4.54
C LEU A 142 14.44 11.90 5.96
N THR A 143 15.31 11.16 6.66
CA THR A 143 15.66 11.46 8.06
C THR A 143 16.47 12.75 8.23
N ALA A 144 17.26 13.16 7.22
CA ALA A 144 17.95 14.44 7.21
C ALA A 144 17.00 15.67 7.25
N GLN A 145 15.71 15.46 6.96
CA GLN A 145 14.69 16.50 7.04
C GLN A 145 14.03 16.59 8.43
N LEU A 146 14.38 15.70 9.36
CA LEU A 146 13.85 15.68 10.72
C LEU A 146 14.74 16.49 11.67
N ASP A 147 14.13 17.14 12.65
CA ASP A 147 14.85 17.97 13.63
C ASP A 147 15.76 17.15 14.58
N GLU A 148 15.49 15.86 14.72
CA GLU A 148 16.21 14.95 15.61
C GLU A 148 16.80 13.75 14.86
N PRO A 149 18.05 13.33 15.17
CA PRO A 149 18.62 12.09 14.65
C PRO A 149 17.69 10.90 14.94
N SER A 150 17.21 10.28 13.87
CA SER A 150 16.22 9.20 13.93
C SER A 150 16.78 7.95 13.27
N PRO A 151 17.51 7.08 13.99
CA PRO A 151 17.99 5.83 13.41
C PRO A 151 16.81 4.95 12.99
N TRP A 152 17.04 4.07 12.02
CA TRP A 152 16.01 3.19 11.49
C TRP A 152 16.40 1.73 11.53
N ARG A 153 15.39 0.86 11.50
CA ARG A 153 15.57 -0.58 11.29
C ARG A 153 14.53 -1.11 10.31
N HIS A 154 14.95 -2.05 9.47
CA HIS A 154 14.04 -2.77 8.58
C HIS A 154 13.14 -3.70 9.42
N VAL A 155 11.83 -3.64 9.19
CA VAL A 155 10.86 -4.61 9.70
C VAL A 155 10.29 -5.41 8.52
N ARG A 156 10.38 -6.74 8.61
CA ARG A 156 9.88 -7.64 7.55
C ARG A 156 8.36 -7.81 7.68
N GLU A 157 7.62 -6.76 7.33
CA GLU A 157 6.16 -6.74 7.28
C GLU A 157 5.70 -6.70 5.81
N GLY A 158 4.77 -7.58 5.45
CA GLY A 158 4.27 -7.75 4.09
C GLY A 158 4.97 -8.84 3.28
N TYR A 159 4.88 -8.76 1.95
CA TYR A 159 5.52 -9.71 1.04
C TYR A 159 7.02 -9.41 0.87
N GLU A 160 7.88 -10.42 1.03
CA GLU A 160 9.34 -10.23 1.00
C GLU A 160 9.87 -9.78 -0.36
N ALA A 161 9.25 -10.21 -1.46
CA ALA A 161 9.66 -9.81 -2.81
C ALA A 161 8.97 -8.51 -3.28
N ALA A 162 8.15 -7.88 -2.45
CA ALA A 162 7.48 -6.64 -2.85
C ALA A 162 8.50 -5.51 -3.07
N ALA A 163 8.21 -4.65 -4.05
CA ALA A 163 8.97 -3.43 -4.29
C ALA A 163 8.89 -2.43 -3.11
N ARG A 164 7.91 -2.59 -2.23
CA ARG A 164 7.73 -1.82 -0.99
C ARG A 164 8.40 -2.55 0.18
N GLN A 165 9.27 -1.85 0.89
CA GLN A 165 9.89 -2.29 2.15
C GLN A 165 9.43 -1.40 3.30
N THR A 166 9.31 -1.98 4.49
CA THR A 166 8.83 -1.28 5.69
C THR A 166 9.95 -1.11 6.70
N TYR A 167 10.15 0.11 7.19
CA TYR A 167 11.14 0.43 8.21
C TYR A 167 10.46 1.05 9.42
N VAL A 168 11.14 1.03 10.55
CA VAL A 168 10.73 1.73 11.77
C VAL A 168 11.81 2.74 12.12
N LEU A 169 11.42 4.01 12.23
CA LEU A 169 12.25 5.06 12.82
C LEU A 169 12.18 4.96 14.34
N MET A 170 13.32 5.21 14.96
CA MET A 170 13.50 5.23 16.40
C MET A 170 13.76 6.67 16.86
N ARG A 171 13.18 7.07 18.00
CA ARG A 171 13.45 8.35 18.67
C ARG A 171 13.72 8.07 20.14
N ALA A 172 14.82 8.61 20.68
CA ALA A 172 15.27 8.33 22.05
C ALA A 172 15.29 6.82 22.42
N GLY A 173 15.66 5.96 21.46
CA GLY A 173 15.70 4.51 21.65
C GLY A 173 14.35 3.78 21.57
N GLN A 174 13.25 4.47 21.30
CA GLN A 174 11.90 3.90 21.20
C GLN A 174 11.37 3.94 19.75
N PRO A 175 10.60 2.93 19.29
CA PRO A 175 9.88 3.01 18.02
C PRO A 175 8.99 4.24 17.97
N TRP A 176 9.05 5.01 16.87
CA TRP A 176 8.34 6.28 16.75
C TRP A 176 7.42 6.35 15.53
N ALA A 177 7.88 5.87 14.38
CA ALA A 177 7.16 5.99 13.11
C ALA A 177 7.50 4.82 12.18
N THR A 178 6.61 4.51 11.24
CA THR A 178 6.94 3.63 10.11
C THR A 178 7.50 4.46 8.95
N VAL A 179 8.27 3.82 8.07
CA VAL A 179 8.66 4.39 6.78
C VAL A 179 8.45 3.33 5.71
N SER A 180 7.71 3.71 4.67
CA SER A 180 7.59 2.90 3.46
C SER A 180 8.65 3.33 2.47
N VAL A 181 9.48 2.40 2.01
CA VAL A 181 10.44 2.62 0.93
C VAL A 181 9.97 1.87 -0.31
N THR A 182 9.69 2.57 -1.39
CA THR A 182 9.18 2.00 -2.65
C THR A 182 10.18 2.25 -3.77
N ARG A 183 10.46 1.22 -4.58
CA ARG A 183 11.20 1.39 -5.84
C ARG A 183 10.29 2.04 -6.89
N SER A 184 10.61 3.26 -7.32
CA SER A 184 9.78 4.09 -8.23
C SER A 184 10.16 3.96 -9.71
N ALA A 185 11.41 3.54 -10.01
CA ALA A 185 11.93 3.28 -11.36
C ALA A 185 13.17 2.35 -11.27
N ALA A 186 13.74 1.97 -12.42
CA ALA A 186 14.80 0.94 -12.53
C ALA A 186 15.88 1.03 -11.44
N ASP A 187 16.29 2.22 -10.96
CA ASP A 187 17.24 2.34 -9.84
C ASP A 187 16.95 3.54 -8.92
N SER A 188 15.66 3.85 -8.69
CA SER A 188 15.25 4.96 -7.81
C SER A 188 14.33 4.46 -6.70
N TYR A 189 14.60 4.92 -5.48
CA TYR A 189 13.84 4.63 -4.28
C TYR A 189 13.24 5.92 -3.71
N GLN A 190 12.02 5.82 -3.20
CA GLN A 190 11.34 6.87 -2.46
C GLN A 190 10.95 6.37 -1.07
N ALA A 191 11.28 7.16 -0.05
CA ALA A 191 10.95 6.88 1.34
C ALA A 191 9.90 7.87 1.84
N SER A 192 8.80 7.35 2.41
CA SER A 192 7.68 8.14 2.93
C SER A 192 7.39 7.76 4.38
N LEU A 193 7.31 8.77 5.24
CA LEU A 193 7.02 8.62 6.67
C LEU A 193 5.55 8.25 6.92
N GLY A 194 5.28 7.32 7.82
CA GLY A 194 3.96 6.91 8.27
C GLY A 194 3.83 6.89 9.78
N SER A 195 2.61 6.81 10.28
CA SER A 195 2.37 6.59 11.71
C SER A 195 2.87 5.21 12.15
N LEU A 196 3.37 5.07 13.38
CA LEU A 196 3.84 3.77 13.89
C LEU A 196 2.70 2.75 13.96
N CYS A 197 1.54 3.15 14.48
CA CYS A 197 0.32 2.35 14.52
C CYS A 197 -0.85 3.23 14.06
N SER A 198 -1.54 2.89 12.97
CA SER A 198 -2.71 3.67 12.53
C SER A 198 -4.00 3.15 13.18
N ALA A 199 -4.67 4.00 13.99
CA ALA A 199 -6.03 3.85 14.51
C ALA A 199 -6.25 3.15 15.88
N GLY A 200 -6.28 4.03 16.89
CA GLY A 200 -7.10 3.96 18.09
C GLY A 200 -6.67 5.08 19.03
N ARG A 201 -7.50 6.12 19.24
CA ARG A 201 -7.27 7.06 20.35
C ARG A 201 -7.18 6.22 21.62
N VAL A 202 -5.98 6.02 22.15
CA VAL A 202 -5.85 5.76 23.59
C VAL A 202 -6.12 7.12 24.22
N THR A 203 -7.36 7.34 24.66
CA THR A 203 -7.60 8.35 25.68
C THR A 203 -6.69 8.00 26.85
N ALA A 204 -5.66 8.80 27.06
CA ALA A 204 -4.91 8.77 28.31
C ALA A 204 -5.92 8.95 29.44
N ARG A 205 -5.97 7.98 30.36
CA ARG A 205 -6.43 8.23 31.73
C ARG A 205 -5.22 8.66 32.53
#